data_AF-A0A061AWV5-F1
#
_entry.id   AF-A0A061AWV5-F1
#
_cell.length_a   1.000
_cell.length_b   1.000
_cell.length_c   1.000
_cell.angle_alpha   90.00
_cell.angle_beta   90.00
_cell.angle_gamma   90.00
#
_symmetry.space_group_name_H-M   'P 1'
#
loop_
_entity.id
_entity.type
_entity.pdbx_description
1 polymer ?
#
loop_
_entity_poly.entity_id
_entity_poly.type
_entity_poly.pdbx_seq_one_letter_code
_entity_poly.pdbx_strand_id
1 'polypeptide(L)'
;MSGIAPYHDAPYADIRPPPTCAVTAAAFLMRHSSIYANDDEFDDYMEPFIERVKKAQKKGVSIPSNSPLAFLAHWKSLINDDNLEKITPPGKEDAEEFGKRFRKLYGKLLPPADLGKEKKSKDKKGKKGHKKPPFKVWSASSSRDVETSKAWVRGAFPSWQEGHEGEGDGDVVQLVRVDNKNASWADSLTPHKICDRFTKETGKPKAQEWLEVYGPPALERLNGFAPGFDFQLEDVIAMQMMCGYETVISKSRSSPFCSTELFTPDDFRSFGYWNDLLYHYMVGYGTDVSPYLGAQWLNVSAHNLLSAYGPPHPHPNVSTTGAKLPAPELPPDATHTQLLFPYFTHREEPPVALVALGLWNTSTEELPTDRMPKDRIWKTSHLLPFLGHVAIERLSCDAQDELAASPRSWTSRFADAFHLSRGDEDKPLKEEFIRVLVNGAPQQIECNDGPGGTCKMDDFAKFVARRMELFGDFKGACKKEDE
;
A
#
# COMPACT_ATOMS: atom_id res chain seq x y z
N MET A 1 14.08 8.43 2.74
CA MET A 1 12.92 9.31 2.48
C MET A 1 11.58 8.67 2.84
N SER A 2 11.49 7.36 3.09
CA SER A 2 10.33 6.73 3.75
C SER A 2 8.97 7.18 3.22
N GLY A 3 8.14 7.82 4.06
CA GLY A 3 6.79 8.30 3.75
C GLY A 3 6.68 9.34 2.64
N ILE A 4 7.81 9.93 2.22
CA ILE A 4 7.88 11.05 1.27
C ILE A 4 8.79 10.73 0.08
N ALA A 5 9.10 9.44 -0.13
CA ALA A 5 9.77 8.97 -1.33
C ALA A 5 8.75 8.82 -2.49
N PRO A 6 9.16 9.09 -3.75
CA PRO A 6 8.45 8.54 -4.91
C PRO A 6 8.30 7.02 -4.80
N TYR A 7 7.30 6.47 -5.48
CA TYR A 7 7.12 5.01 -5.54
C TYR A 7 8.40 4.33 -6.01
N HIS A 8 8.79 3.27 -5.31
CA HIS A 8 9.80 2.33 -5.71
C HIS A 8 9.41 0.94 -5.21
N ASP A 9 9.78 -0.08 -5.98
CA ASP A 9 9.59 -1.45 -5.55
C ASP A 9 10.45 -1.70 -4.29
N ALA A 10 9.92 -2.49 -3.35
CA ALA A 10 10.67 -2.88 -2.16
C ALA A 10 11.92 -3.70 -2.55
N PRO A 11 12.97 -3.73 -1.72
CA PRO A 11 14.09 -4.64 -1.93
C PRO A 11 13.60 -6.08 -2.12
N TYR A 12 14.22 -6.79 -3.06
CA TYR A 12 13.85 -8.15 -3.46
C TYR A 12 12.47 -8.27 -4.11
N ALA A 13 11.93 -7.19 -4.66
CA ALA A 13 10.72 -7.25 -5.47
C ALA A 13 10.85 -8.22 -6.65
N ASP A 14 9.93 -9.19 -6.68
CA ASP A 14 9.72 -10.07 -7.81
C ASP A 14 8.23 -10.36 -7.93
N ILE A 15 7.57 -9.59 -8.79
CA ILE A 15 6.13 -9.70 -9.02
C ILE A 15 5.76 -10.90 -9.89
N ARG A 16 6.73 -11.62 -10.47
CA ARG A 16 6.45 -12.80 -11.28
C ARG A 16 5.90 -13.90 -10.37
N PRO A 17 4.81 -14.59 -10.74
CA PRO A 17 4.37 -15.75 -9.99
C PRO A 17 5.45 -16.85 -10.04
N PRO A 18 5.48 -17.78 -9.06
CA PRO A 18 6.38 -18.93 -9.11
C PRO A 18 6.24 -19.70 -10.45
N PRO A 19 7.26 -20.45 -10.88
CA PRO A 19 7.14 -21.31 -12.05
C PRO A 19 5.88 -22.18 -11.96
N THR A 20 5.23 -22.43 -13.10
CA THR A 20 3.94 -23.15 -13.24
C THR A 20 2.70 -22.46 -12.65
N CYS A 21 2.85 -21.32 -11.97
CA CYS A 21 1.74 -20.56 -11.39
C CYS A 21 1.29 -19.40 -12.28
N ALA A 22 0.00 -19.08 -12.24
CA ALA A 22 -0.58 -17.87 -12.81
C ALA A 22 -1.47 -17.16 -11.77
N VAL A 23 -1.42 -15.83 -11.73
CA VAL A 23 -2.32 -15.03 -10.88
C VAL A 23 -3.73 -15.10 -11.44
N THR A 24 -4.70 -15.51 -10.62
CA THR A 24 -6.11 -15.70 -11.00
C THR A 24 -7.06 -14.74 -10.29
N ALA A 25 -6.66 -14.19 -9.14
CA ALA A 25 -7.32 -13.06 -8.50
C ALA A 25 -6.33 -12.27 -7.63
N ALA A 26 -6.59 -10.99 -7.35
CA ALA A 26 -5.73 -10.19 -6.48
C ALA A 26 -6.48 -9.03 -5.79
N ALA A 27 -6.05 -8.67 -4.58
CA ALA A 27 -6.54 -7.52 -3.83
C ALA A 27 -5.35 -6.63 -3.44
N PHE A 28 -5.50 -5.31 -3.59
CA PHE A 28 -4.44 -4.33 -3.35
C PHE A 28 -4.95 -3.20 -2.44
N LEU A 29 -4.26 -2.93 -1.34
CA LEU A 29 -4.46 -1.76 -0.51
C LEU A 29 -3.35 -0.76 -0.77
N MET A 30 -3.67 0.34 -1.45
CA MET A 30 -2.71 1.27 -2.04
C MET A 30 -2.87 2.66 -1.40
N ARG A 31 -1.76 3.21 -0.92
CA ARG A 31 -1.70 4.61 -0.51
C ARG A 31 -1.92 5.54 -1.72
N HIS A 32 -2.47 6.73 -1.50
CA HIS A 32 -2.42 7.82 -2.47
C HIS A 32 -1.00 8.13 -3.02
N SER A 33 -0.95 8.80 -4.16
CA SER A 33 0.28 9.28 -4.80
C SER A 33 0.85 10.53 -4.12
N SER A 34 1.93 11.06 -4.69
CA SER A 34 2.68 12.21 -4.22
C SER A 34 1.82 13.44 -3.98
N ILE A 35 1.82 13.95 -2.74
CA ILE A 35 1.14 15.18 -2.30
C ILE A 35 2.13 16.31 -2.05
N TYR A 36 1.64 17.55 -1.93
CA TYR A 36 2.50 18.71 -1.62
C TYR A 36 3.14 18.58 -0.24
N ALA A 37 2.34 18.32 0.80
CA ALA A 37 2.80 18.01 2.14
C ALA A 37 1.65 17.39 2.94
N ASN A 38 1.99 16.56 3.94
CA ASN A 38 1.05 16.24 5.00
C ASN A 38 0.89 17.44 5.94
N ASP A 39 -0.33 17.69 6.40
CA ASP A 39 -0.67 18.76 7.33
C ASP A 39 0.12 18.69 8.65
N ASP A 40 0.08 17.56 9.36
CA ASP A 40 0.79 17.42 10.64
C ASP A 40 2.31 17.61 10.50
N GLU A 41 2.92 17.05 9.44
CA GLU A 41 4.35 17.21 9.16
C GLU A 41 4.70 18.66 8.78
N PHE A 42 3.78 19.37 8.13
CA PHE A 42 3.96 20.77 7.81
C PHE A 42 3.96 21.63 9.07
N ASP A 43 2.94 21.47 9.91
CA ASP A 43 2.77 22.23 11.15
C ASP A 43 3.91 21.94 12.15
N ASP A 44 4.25 20.67 12.34
CA ASP A 44 5.25 20.25 13.35
C ASP A 44 6.69 20.66 12.96
N TYR A 45 7.05 20.60 11.67
CA TYR A 45 8.46 20.73 11.24
C TYR A 45 8.69 21.76 10.14
N MET A 46 7.91 21.76 9.06
CA MET A 46 8.24 22.56 7.87
C MET A 46 7.88 24.04 8.03
N GLU A 47 6.71 24.37 8.57
CA GLU A 47 6.27 25.75 8.76
C GLU A 47 7.22 26.54 9.68
N PRO A 48 7.63 26.02 10.86
CA PRO A 48 8.59 26.72 11.71
C PRO A 48 9.91 27.05 10.99
N PHE A 49 10.41 26.12 10.17
CA PHE A 49 11.61 26.34 9.35
C PHE A 49 11.38 27.38 8.26
N ILE A 50 10.27 27.28 7.52
CA ILE A 50 9.89 28.22 6.47
C ILE A 50 9.82 29.65 7.02
N GLU A 51 9.20 29.85 8.19
CA GLU A 51 9.10 31.16 8.85
C GLU A 51 10.47 31.67 9.32
N ARG A 52 11.34 30.79 9.83
CA ARG A 52 12.75 31.15 10.13
C ARG A 52 13.48 31.64 8.87
N VAL A 53 13.33 30.96 7.73
CA VAL A 53 13.93 31.38 6.46
C VAL A 53 13.40 32.74 6.00
N LYS A 54 12.07 32.95 6.01
CA LYS A 54 11.46 34.25 5.66
C LYS A 54 11.98 35.37 6.56
N LYS A 55 12.09 35.13 7.87
CA LYS A 55 12.62 36.10 8.85
C LYS A 55 14.09 36.42 8.58
N ALA A 56 14.93 35.42 8.26
CA ALA A 56 16.33 35.60 7.91
C ALA A 56 16.50 36.42 6.62
N GLN A 57 15.73 36.10 5.58
CA GLN A 57 15.71 36.85 4.32
C GLN A 57 15.30 38.31 4.54
N LYS A 58 14.23 38.57 5.31
CA LYS A 58 13.76 39.93 5.62
C LYS A 58 14.79 40.76 6.41
N LYS A 59 15.58 40.10 7.26
CA LYS A 59 16.67 40.73 8.03
C LYS A 59 17.95 40.93 7.21
N GLY A 60 18.05 40.35 6.02
CA GLY A 60 19.27 40.37 5.22
C GLY A 60 20.41 39.55 5.84
N VAL A 61 20.09 38.43 6.50
CA VAL A 61 21.11 37.49 7.02
C VAL A 61 22.00 37.05 5.86
N SER A 62 23.30 37.34 5.96
CA SER A 62 24.27 36.98 4.93
C SER A 62 24.64 35.50 5.05
N ILE A 63 24.49 34.76 3.94
CA ILE A 63 24.97 33.39 3.78
C ILE A 63 26.17 33.45 2.81
N PRO A 64 27.32 32.83 3.13
CA PRO A 64 28.48 32.81 2.23
C PRO A 64 28.10 32.31 0.83
N SER A 65 28.60 32.96 -0.23
CA SER A 65 28.22 32.62 -1.61
C SER A 65 28.69 31.23 -2.06
N ASN A 66 29.74 30.71 -1.44
CA ASN A 66 30.25 29.35 -1.62
C ASN A 66 29.57 28.30 -0.70
N SER A 67 28.61 28.73 0.13
CA SER A 67 27.87 27.84 1.00
C SER A 67 26.87 27.01 0.18
N PRO A 68 26.69 25.70 0.47
CA PRO A 68 25.61 24.92 -0.12
C PRO A 68 24.22 25.44 0.29
N LEU A 69 24.12 26.32 1.29
CA LEU A 69 22.88 26.98 1.71
C LEU A 69 22.65 28.33 1.03
N ALA A 70 23.52 28.78 0.11
CA ALA A 70 23.39 30.08 -0.54
C ALA A 70 22.04 30.27 -1.26
N PHE A 71 21.42 29.17 -1.72
CA PHE A 71 20.09 29.21 -2.32
C PHE A 71 19.00 29.73 -1.38
N LEU A 72 19.16 29.60 -0.05
CA LEU A 72 18.19 30.08 0.93
C LEU A 72 17.99 31.60 0.89
N ALA A 73 18.94 32.38 0.33
CA ALA A 73 18.78 33.82 0.17
C ALA A 73 17.60 34.21 -0.75
N HIS A 74 17.23 33.33 -1.67
CA HIS A 74 16.17 33.57 -2.67
C HIS A 74 15.13 32.46 -2.73
N TRP A 75 15.29 31.42 -1.92
CA TRP A 75 14.40 30.29 -1.86
C TRP A 75 12.99 30.70 -1.40
N LYS A 76 11.99 30.06 -1.99
CA LYS A 76 10.59 30.17 -1.60
C LYS A 76 10.01 28.76 -1.54
N SER A 77 9.32 28.44 -0.45
CA SER A 77 8.65 27.16 -0.29
C SER A 77 7.65 26.92 -1.42
N LEU A 78 7.68 25.70 -1.97
CA LEU A 78 6.66 25.20 -2.89
C LEU A 78 5.39 24.73 -2.14
N ILE A 79 5.47 24.63 -0.81
CA ILE A 79 4.41 24.17 0.09
C ILE A 79 3.83 25.37 0.84
N ASN A 80 2.50 25.42 0.93
CA ASN A 80 1.73 26.40 1.70
C ASN A 80 0.32 25.85 2.00
N ASP A 81 -0.42 26.52 2.87
CA ASP A 81 -1.77 26.15 3.32
C ASP A 81 -2.75 25.87 2.16
N ASP A 82 -2.61 26.59 1.04
CA ASP A 82 -3.49 26.42 -0.12
C ASP A 82 -3.25 25.09 -0.85
N ASN A 83 -2.10 24.44 -0.67
CA ASN A 83 -1.74 23.23 -1.40
C ASN A 83 -1.51 21.99 -0.54
N LEU A 84 -1.51 22.11 0.79
CA LEU A 84 -1.45 20.98 1.72
C LEU A 84 -2.44 19.88 1.35
N GLU A 85 -2.03 18.63 1.52
CA GLU A 85 -2.83 17.42 1.26
C GLU A 85 -3.29 17.23 -0.20
N LYS A 86 -3.01 18.15 -1.12
CA LYS A 86 -3.36 18.00 -2.54
C LYS A 86 -2.36 17.12 -3.25
N ILE A 87 -2.83 16.29 -4.17
CA ILE A 87 -1.96 15.55 -5.08
C ILE A 87 -1.19 16.54 -5.97
N THR A 88 0.10 16.28 -6.15
CA THR A 88 0.97 17.07 -7.03
C THR A 88 0.72 16.70 -8.51
N PRO A 89 1.02 17.59 -9.46
CA PRO A 89 0.96 17.23 -10.87
C PRO A 89 1.83 16.01 -11.22
N PRO A 90 3.11 15.92 -10.79
CA PRO A 90 3.91 14.73 -11.03
C PRO A 90 3.35 13.47 -10.31
N GLY A 91 2.69 13.63 -9.16
CA GLY A 91 1.98 12.53 -8.49
C GLY A 91 0.80 11.97 -9.31
N LYS A 92 0.10 12.80 -10.10
CA LYS A 92 -0.93 12.31 -11.03
C LYS A 92 -0.29 11.49 -12.15
N GLU A 93 0.83 11.95 -12.71
CA GLU A 93 1.59 11.21 -13.73
C GLU A 93 2.07 9.86 -13.18
N ASP A 94 2.62 9.83 -11.97
CA ASP A 94 3.07 8.60 -11.30
C ASP A 94 1.92 7.59 -11.12
N ALA A 95 0.74 8.06 -10.72
CA ALA A 95 -0.44 7.21 -10.54
C ALA A 95 -0.98 6.66 -11.88
N GLU A 96 -0.95 7.46 -12.94
CA GLU A 96 -1.32 7.02 -14.30
C GLU A 96 -0.34 5.95 -14.83
N GLU A 97 0.98 6.17 -14.69
CA GLU A 97 1.99 5.17 -15.06
C GLU A 97 1.84 3.89 -14.23
N PHE A 98 1.49 4.02 -12.96
CA PHE A 98 1.17 2.87 -12.11
C PHE A 98 -0.07 2.11 -12.61
N GLY A 99 -1.11 2.80 -13.08
CA GLY A 99 -2.26 2.20 -13.76
C GLY A 99 -1.86 1.43 -15.02
N LYS A 100 -1.00 2.00 -15.86
CA LYS A 100 -0.46 1.33 -17.07
C LYS A 100 0.32 0.07 -16.71
N ARG A 101 1.13 0.13 -15.64
CA ARG A 101 1.84 -1.04 -15.09
C ARG A 101 0.85 -2.12 -14.66
N PHE A 102 -0.23 -1.77 -13.96
CA PHE A 102 -1.28 -2.73 -13.57
C PHE A 102 -1.95 -3.36 -14.79
N ARG A 103 -2.28 -2.58 -15.82
CA ARG A 103 -2.86 -3.11 -17.05
C ARG A 103 -1.94 -4.12 -17.75
N LYS A 104 -0.63 -3.87 -17.73
CA LYS A 104 0.38 -4.77 -18.29
C LYS A 104 0.51 -6.07 -17.50
N LEU A 105 0.50 -6.00 -16.17
CA LEU A 105 0.73 -7.15 -15.28
C LEU A 105 -0.53 -7.99 -15.03
N TYR A 106 -1.67 -7.32 -14.79
CA TYR A 106 -2.94 -7.94 -14.38
C TYR A 106 -4.05 -7.77 -15.40
N GLY A 107 -3.74 -7.47 -16.66
CA GLY A 107 -4.74 -7.20 -17.71
C GLY A 107 -5.77 -8.32 -17.92
N LYS A 108 -5.44 -9.56 -17.56
CA LYS A 108 -6.37 -10.72 -17.60
C LYS A 108 -7.43 -10.68 -16.48
N LEU A 109 -7.17 -9.96 -15.39
CA LEU A 109 -8.08 -9.79 -14.26
C LEU A 109 -8.95 -8.53 -14.38
N LEU A 110 -8.59 -7.64 -15.32
CA LEU A 110 -9.31 -6.42 -15.65
C LEU A 110 -10.33 -6.66 -16.78
N PRO A 111 -11.37 -5.81 -16.90
CA PRO A 111 -12.22 -5.76 -18.08
C PRO A 111 -11.42 -5.77 -19.39
N PRO A 112 -11.85 -6.57 -20.39
CA PRO A 112 -11.28 -6.54 -21.74
C PRO A 112 -11.28 -5.12 -22.30
N ALA A 113 -10.20 -4.74 -22.99
CA ALA A 113 -10.04 -3.36 -23.46
C ALA A 113 -11.12 -3.00 -24.49
N ASP A 114 -11.49 -3.94 -25.36
CA ASP A 114 -12.50 -3.78 -26.40
C ASP A 114 -13.95 -3.71 -25.88
N LEU A 115 -14.19 -4.06 -24.61
CA LEU A 115 -15.52 -3.97 -24.00
C LEU A 115 -16.01 -2.51 -23.98
N GLY A 116 -17.25 -2.28 -24.39
CA GLY A 116 -17.85 -0.94 -24.43
C GLY A 116 -17.44 -0.06 -25.62
N LYS A 117 -16.47 -0.50 -26.46
CA LYS A 117 -15.99 0.26 -27.62
C LYS A 117 -17.08 0.49 -28.70
N GLU A 118 -18.02 -0.45 -28.83
CA GLU A 118 -19.11 -0.41 -29.80
C GLU A 118 -20.48 -0.17 -29.14
N LYS A 119 -20.73 1.04 -28.64
CA LYS A 119 -22.10 1.52 -28.35
C LYS A 119 -22.33 2.93 -28.92
N LYS A 120 -22.27 3.04 -30.25
CA LYS A 120 -22.94 4.13 -31.02
C LYS A 120 -23.74 3.61 -32.22
N SER A 121 -24.09 2.33 -32.27
CA SER A 121 -25.23 1.91 -33.12
C SER A 121 -26.51 2.25 -32.36
N LYS A 122 -27.10 3.40 -32.71
CA LYS A 122 -28.56 3.56 -32.56
C LYS A 122 -29.21 2.35 -33.26
N ASP A 123 -30.27 1.84 -32.66
CA ASP A 123 -31.12 0.76 -33.17
C ASP A 123 -30.73 -0.67 -32.80
N LYS A 124 -30.84 -1.03 -31.51
CA LYS A 124 -31.46 -2.30 -31.12
C LYS A 124 -32.26 -2.12 -29.82
N LYS A 125 -33.57 -1.85 -29.95
CA LYS A 125 -34.57 -2.19 -28.92
C LYS A 125 -34.60 -3.72 -28.80
N GLY A 126 -33.73 -4.28 -27.99
CA GLY A 126 -33.65 -5.72 -27.74
C GLY A 126 -33.44 -5.98 -26.25
N LYS A 127 -34.39 -6.74 -25.66
CA LYS A 127 -34.42 -7.35 -24.31
C LYS A 127 -33.51 -6.73 -23.24
N LYS A 128 -34.10 -6.22 -22.15
CA LYS A 128 -33.44 -5.94 -20.86
C LYS A 128 -32.80 -7.23 -20.32
N GLY A 129 -31.62 -7.60 -20.82
CA GLY A 129 -30.74 -8.54 -20.14
C GLY A 129 -30.23 -7.90 -18.85
N HIS A 130 -29.97 -8.70 -17.83
CA HIS A 130 -29.34 -8.22 -16.60
C HIS A 130 -28.01 -7.53 -16.96
N LYS A 131 -27.91 -6.21 -16.69
CA LYS A 131 -26.65 -5.46 -16.84
C LYS A 131 -25.67 -6.05 -15.82
N LYS A 132 -24.55 -6.59 -16.29
CA LYS A 132 -23.47 -7.02 -15.38
C LYS A 132 -23.02 -5.80 -14.56
N PRO A 133 -22.73 -5.97 -13.26
CA PRO A 133 -22.18 -4.88 -12.47
C PRO A 133 -20.84 -4.42 -13.06
N PRO A 134 -20.54 -3.11 -13.01
CA PRO A 134 -19.26 -2.59 -13.49
C PRO A 134 -18.11 -3.06 -12.61
N PHE A 135 -16.90 -3.07 -13.18
CA PHE A 135 -15.67 -3.24 -12.42
C PHE A 135 -15.47 -2.04 -11.51
N LYS A 136 -15.33 -2.30 -10.21
CA LYS A 136 -15.23 -1.28 -9.18
C LYS A 136 -13.77 -0.99 -8.84
N VAL A 137 -13.48 0.29 -8.70
CA VAL A 137 -12.26 0.81 -8.08
C VAL A 137 -12.69 1.55 -6.82
N TRP A 138 -12.21 1.16 -5.65
CA TRP A 138 -12.63 1.79 -4.40
C TRP A 138 -11.59 2.81 -3.96
N SER A 139 -12.05 3.98 -3.51
CA SER A 139 -11.18 5.05 -3.06
C SER A 139 -11.75 5.72 -1.81
N ALA A 140 -10.89 5.93 -0.83
CA ALA A 140 -11.16 6.80 0.31
C ALA A 140 -11.59 8.19 -0.19
N SER A 141 -12.44 8.88 0.57
CA SER A 141 -13.12 10.09 0.10
C SER A 141 -12.25 11.36 0.12
N SER A 142 -11.03 11.27 0.64
CA SER A 142 -10.06 12.38 0.63
C SER A 142 -9.66 12.74 -0.80
N SER A 143 -9.49 14.04 -1.08
CA SER A 143 -9.24 14.51 -2.46
C SER A 143 -7.99 13.88 -3.09
N ARG A 144 -6.92 13.68 -2.33
CA ARG A 144 -5.69 13.01 -2.81
C ARG A 144 -5.92 11.56 -3.23
N ASP A 145 -6.75 10.82 -2.50
CA ASP A 145 -7.06 9.41 -2.78
C ASP A 145 -7.95 9.30 -4.02
N VAL A 146 -8.99 10.13 -4.09
CA VAL A 146 -9.89 10.21 -5.25
C VAL A 146 -9.11 10.58 -6.52
N GLU A 147 -8.29 11.63 -6.46
CA GLU A 147 -7.52 12.08 -7.63
C GLU A 147 -6.41 11.08 -8.01
N THR A 148 -5.80 10.38 -7.04
CA THR A 148 -4.89 9.26 -7.32
C THR A 148 -5.62 8.16 -8.06
N SER A 149 -6.77 7.71 -7.55
CA SER A 149 -7.54 6.62 -8.14
C SER A 149 -8.06 6.95 -9.55
N LYS A 150 -8.48 8.19 -9.78
CA LYS A 150 -8.84 8.70 -11.12
C LYS A 150 -7.66 8.65 -12.09
N ALA A 151 -6.48 9.10 -11.67
CA ALA A 151 -5.28 9.04 -12.51
C ALA A 151 -4.89 7.58 -12.81
N TRP A 152 -4.96 6.70 -11.81
CA TRP A 152 -4.74 5.27 -12.01
C TRP A 152 -5.75 4.65 -12.99
N VAL A 153 -7.04 5.01 -12.93
CA VAL A 153 -8.06 4.54 -13.88
C VAL A 153 -7.69 4.94 -15.31
N ARG A 154 -7.25 6.18 -15.54
CA ARG A 154 -6.79 6.62 -16.87
C ARG A 154 -5.61 5.80 -17.40
N GLY A 155 -4.73 5.36 -16.51
CA GLY A 155 -3.62 4.48 -16.88
C GLY A 155 -4.04 3.03 -17.13
N ALA A 156 -4.98 2.52 -16.33
CA ALA A 156 -5.37 1.11 -16.32
C ALA A 156 -6.39 0.73 -17.39
N PHE A 157 -7.14 1.71 -17.92
CA PHE A 157 -8.26 1.50 -18.83
C PHE A 157 -8.13 2.34 -20.11
N PRO A 158 -8.69 1.88 -21.25
CA PRO A 158 -8.74 2.68 -22.46
C PRO A 158 -9.68 3.88 -22.31
N SER A 159 -9.50 4.89 -23.16
CA SER A 159 -10.21 6.17 -23.09
C SER A 159 -11.74 6.09 -23.19
N TRP A 160 -12.31 4.98 -23.70
CA TRP A 160 -13.76 4.77 -23.72
C TRP A 160 -14.32 4.10 -22.46
N GLN A 161 -13.45 3.62 -21.56
CA GLN A 161 -13.82 3.01 -20.26
C GLN A 161 -13.47 3.91 -19.08
N GLU A 162 -12.49 4.82 -19.22
CA GLU A 162 -11.95 5.62 -18.11
C GLU A 162 -12.89 6.72 -17.57
N GLY A 163 -13.94 7.09 -18.31
CA GLY A 163 -14.81 8.23 -17.96
C GLY A 163 -14.20 9.58 -18.36
N HIS A 164 -14.87 10.70 -18.02
CA HIS A 164 -14.38 12.03 -18.42
C HIS A 164 -13.19 12.47 -17.58
N GLU A 165 -13.22 12.18 -16.27
CA GLU A 165 -12.20 12.57 -15.32
C GLU A 165 -11.47 11.38 -14.67
N GLY A 166 -11.60 10.16 -15.21
CA GLY A 166 -11.04 8.95 -14.60
C GLY A 166 -11.99 8.27 -13.60
N GLU A 167 -13.28 8.64 -13.54
CA GLU A 167 -14.28 8.01 -12.67
C GLU A 167 -14.84 6.68 -13.20
N GLY A 168 -14.45 6.28 -14.41
CA GLY A 168 -15.04 5.16 -15.14
C GLY A 168 -16.28 5.58 -15.93
N ASP A 169 -16.63 4.81 -16.96
CA ASP A 169 -17.80 5.04 -17.82
C ASP A 169 -19.16 4.69 -17.16
N GLY A 170 -19.16 4.09 -15.97
CA GLY A 170 -20.36 3.63 -15.25
C GLY A 170 -21.04 2.39 -15.86
N ASP A 171 -20.55 1.90 -16.99
CA ASP A 171 -21.04 0.74 -17.73
C ASP A 171 -20.09 -0.46 -17.53
N VAL A 172 -18.80 -0.22 -17.70
CA VAL A 172 -17.70 -1.18 -17.60
C VAL A 172 -16.87 -0.93 -16.34
N VAL A 173 -16.58 0.33 -16.01
CA VAL A 173 -15.74 0.72 -14.87
C VAL A 173 -16.48 1.75 -14.03
N GLN A 174 -16.36 1.65 -12.71
CA GLN A 174 -16.92 2.61 -11.78
C GLN A 174 -15.97 2.86 -10.61
N LEU A 175 -15.63 4.12 -10.39
CA LEU A 175 -15.00 4.56 -9.15
C LEU A 175 -16.06 4.66 -8.04
N VAL A 176 -15.83 3.94 -6.95
CA VAL A 176 -16.65 3.95 -5.74
C VAL A 176 -15.91 4.75 -4.68
N ARG A 177 -16.51 5.86 -4.26
CA ARG A 177 -16.00 6.68 -3.16
C ARG A 177 -16.51 6.13 -1.83
N VAL A 178 -15.60 6.01 -0.87
CA VAL A 178 -15.84 5.48 0.46
C VAL A 178 -15.54 6.57 1.47
N ASP A 179 -16.52 6.96 2.28
CA ASP A 179 -16.37 8.04 3.23
C ASP A 179 -15.33 7.71 4.32
N ASN A 180 -14.39 8.64 4.54
CA ASN A 180 -13.28 8.43 5.48
C ASN A 180 -13.71 8.16 6.94
N LYS A 181 -14.94 8.52 7.33
CA LYS A 181 -15.50 8.31 8.67
C LYS A 181 -16.73 7.40 8.65
N ASN A 182 -16.80 6.49 7.67
CA ASN A 182 -17.90 5.55 7.61
C ASN A 182 -17.95 4.71 8.89
N ALA A 183 -19.01 4.84 9.68
CA ALA A 183 -19.16 4.14 10.95
C ALA A 183 -19.23 2.60 10.78
N SER A 184 -19.52 2.12 9.56
CA SER A 184 -19.39 0.72 9.20
C SER A 184 -17.92 0.38 8.98
N TRP A 185 -17.35 -0.39 9.90
CA TRP A 185 -15.99 -0.95 9.78
C TRP A 185 -15.83 -1.74 8.47
N ALA A 186 -16.87 -2.47 8.08
CA ALA A 186 -16.87 -3.26 6.86
C ALA A 186 -16.87 -2.43 5.56
N ASP A 187 -17.25 -1.15 5.64
CA ASP A 187 -17.18 -0.19 4.53
C ASP A 187 -16.04 0.83 4.70
N SER A 188 -15.10 0.65 5.63
CA SER A 188 -14.05 1.64 5.81
C SER A 188 -12.82 1.29 4.99
N LEU A 189 -12.32 2.28 4.25
CA LEU A 189 -10.94 2.26 3.73
C LEU A 189 -9.97 2.98 4.65
N THR A 190 -10.45 3.62 5.71
CA THR A 190 -9.65 4.40 6.65
C THR A 190 -10.02 4.09 8.10
N PRO A 191 -9.94 2.82 8.56
CA PRO A 191 -10.31 2.43 9.92
C PRO A 191 -9.63 3.25 11.02
N HIS A 192 -8.43 3.78 10.81
CA HIS A 192 -7.77 4.66 11.78
C HIS A 192 -8.57 5.93 12.11
N LYS A 193 -9.46 6.38 11.21
CA LYS A 193 -10.32 7.56 11.42
C LYS A 193 -11.58 7.28 12.24
N ILE A 194 -11.91 6.00 12.46
CA ILE A 194 -13.11 5.55 13.19
C ILE A 194 -12.73 4.97 14.55
N CYS A 195 -11.46 4.63 14.74
CA CYS A 195 -10.94 4.08 15.98
C CYS A 195 -10.64 5.20 16.99
N ASP A 196 -11.44 5.34 18.04
CA ASP A 196 -11.24 6.42 19.03
C ASP A 196 -9.90 6.27 19.80
N ARG A 197 -9.40 5.05 19.95
CA ARG A 197 -8.11 4.77 20.59
C ARG A 197 -6.90 4.98 19.68
N PHE A 198 -7.09 5.11 18.36
CA PHE A 198 -5.99 5.43 17.45
C PHE A 198 -5.49 6.86 17.67
N THR A 199 -4.18 7.05 17.64
CA THR A 199 -3.53 8.36 17.73
C THR A 199 -2.28 8.39 16.86
N LYS A 200 -1.97 9.58 16.32
CA LYS A 200 -0.74 9.83 15.57
C LYS A 200 0.46 10.17 16.48
N GLU A 201 0.23 10.33 17.78
CA GLU A 201 1.22 10.88 18.71
C GLU A 201 2.20 9.86 19.27
N THR A 202 1.87 8.56 19.28
CA THR A 202 2.66 7.52 19.97
C THR A 202 4.09 7.40 19.47
N GLY A 203 4.32 7.64 18.17
CA GLY A 203 5.66 7.56 17.57
C GLY A 203 6.49 8.84 17.65
N LYS A 204 5.87 10.02 17.89
CA LYS A 204 6.59 11.30 17.86
C LYS A 204 7.66 11.40 18.94
N PRO A 205 7.41 11.05 20.23
CA PRO A 205 8.44 11.09 21.26
C PRO A 205 9.65 10.21 20.95
N LYS A 206 9.41 9.00 20.42
CA LYS A 206 10.48 8.05 20.06
C LYS A 206 11.32 8.54 18.90
N ALA A 207 10.68 9.14 17.90
CA ALA A 207 11.38 9.76 16.79
C ALA A 207 12.21 10.99 17.27
N GLN A 208 11.68 11.79 18.20
CA GLN A 208 12.40 12.91 18.81
C GLN A 208 13.63 12.45 19.61
N GLU A 209 13.51 11.44 20.46
CA GLU A 209 14.64 10.85 21.20
C GLU A 209 15.79 10.46 20.24
N TRP A 210 15.46 9.90 19.07
CA TRP A 210 16.47 9.58 18.06
C TRP A 210 17.04 10.82 17.36
N LEU A 211 16.23 11.83 17.06
CA LEU A 211 16.70 13.11 16.51
C LEU A 211 17.73 13.78 17.44
N GLU A 212 17.54 13.71 18.76
CA GLU A 212 18.50 14.20 19.75
C GLU A 212 19.85 13.47 19.69
N VAL A 213 19.89 12.24 19.17
CA VAL A 213 21.12 11.46 18.98
C VAL A 213 21.82 11.81 17.66
N TYR A 214 21.12 11.77 16.53
CA TYR A 214 21.77 11.91 15.21
C TYR A 214 21.76 13.35 14.67
N GLY A 215 20.85 14.19 15.15
CA GLY A 215 20.65 15.56 14.67
C GLY A 215 21.77 16.54 15.04
N PRO A 216 22.40 16.50 16.22
CA PRO A 216 23.39 17.51 16.61
C PRO A 216 24.57 17.67 15.63
N PRO A 217 25.20 16.59 15.12
CA PRO A 217 26.26 16.72 14.10
C PRO A 217 25.78 17.34 12.77
N ALA A 218 24.53 17.07 12.38
CA ALA A 218 23.93 17.68 11.20
C ALA A 218 23.66 19.17 11.42
N LEU A 219 23.11 19.53 12.58
CA LEU A 219 22.86 20.91 12.97
C LEU A 219 24.16 21.74 13.06
N GLU A 220 25.22 21.20 13.66
CA GLU A 220 26.53 21.86 13.72
C GLU A 220 27.06 22.18 12.31
N ARG A 221 26.93 21.23 11.39
CA ARG A 221 27.34 21.42 9.99
C ARG A 221 26.51 22.51 9.29
N LEU A 222 25.18 22.54 9.49
CA LEU A 222 24.31 23.58 8.93
C LEU A 222 24.68 24.98 9.47
N ASN A 223 24.95 25.09 10.77
CA ASN A 223 25.44 26.32 11.40
C ASN A 223 26.79 26.76 10.80
N GLY A 224 27.68 25.82 10.49
CA GLY A 224 28.94 26.11 9.81
C GLY A 224 28.75 26.72 8.41
N PHE A 225 27.71 26.29 7.69
CA PHE A 225 27.39 26.79 6.35
C PHE A 225 26.68 28.14 6.34
N ALA A 226 25.95 28.49 7.39
CA ALA A 226 25.32 29.80 7.53
C ALA A 226 25.33 30.29 9.00
N PRO A 227 26.46 30.80 9.50
CA PRO A 227 26.60 31.17 10.92
C PRO A 227 25.66 32.27 11.42
N GLY A 228 25.11 33.08 10.50
CA GLY A 228 24.12 34.11 10.82
C GLY A 228 22.68 33.61 10.84
N PHE A 229 22.44 32.35 10.46
CA PHE A 229 21.14 31.72 10.49
C PHE A 229 20.94 30.97 11.81
N ASP A 230 19.79 31.14 12.44
CA ASP A 230 19.46 30.57 13.75
C ASP A 230 18.75 29.22 13.57
N PHE A 231 19.51 28.18 13.20
CA PHE A 231 18.97 26.83 13.01
C PHE A 231 18.60 26.18 14.34
N GLN A 232 17.49 25.46 14.34
CA GLN A 232 17.03 24.60 15.44
C GLN A 232 17.22 23.12 15.09
N LEU A 233 17.20 22.25 16.10
CA LEU A 233 17.38 20.81 15.89
C LEU A 233 16.34 20.23 14.92
N GLU A 234 15.09 20.68 15.04
CA GLU A 234 13.97 20.29 14.18
C GLU A 234 14.15 20.74 12.72
N ASP A 235 15.01 21.74 12.45
CA ASP A 235 15.32 22.15 11.07
C ASP A 235 16.04 21.03 10.30
N VAL A 236 16.73 20.12 10.99
CA VAL A 236 17.32 18.92 10.37
C VAL A 236 16.22 18.07 9.74
N ILE A 237 15.13 17.82 10.47
CA ILE A 237 13.96 17.09 9.97
C ILE A 237 13.26 17.90 8.88
N ALA A 238 13.01 19.19 9.12
CA ALA A 238 12.31 20.05 8.17
C ALA A 238 13.02 20.08 6.82
N MET A 239 14.34 20.27 6.79
CA MET A 239 15.12 20.29 5.56
C MET A 239 15.17 18.91 4.88
N GLN A 240 15.24 17.82 5.63
CA GLN A 240 15.12 16.47 5.09
C GLN A 240 13.72 16.22 4.50
N MET A 241 12.66 16.74 5.11
CA MET A 241 11.30 16.72 4.57
C MET A 241 11.18 17.55 3.30
N MET A 242 11.74 18.77 3.28
CA MET A 242 11.77 19.62 2.09
C MET A 242 12.48 18.92 0.93
N CYS A 243 13.56 18.17 1.17
CA CYS A 243 14.19 17.34 0.14
C CYS A 243 13.18 16.37 -0.52
N GLY A 244 12.41 15.62 0.27
CA GLY A 244 11.45 14.66 -0.27
C GLY A 244 10.26 15.34 -0.97
N TYR A 245 9.61 16.28 -0.28
CA TYR A 245 8.42 16.94 -0.79
C TYR A 245 8.71 17.83 -2.00
N GLU A 246 9.74 18.68 -1.98
CA GLU A 246 10.07 19.50 -3.14
C GLU A 246 10.47 18.64 -4.34
N THR A 247 11.12 17.50 -4.13
CA THR A 247 11.46 16.55 -5.20
C THR A 247 10.21 16.01 -5.89
N VAL A 248 9.12 15.74 -5.16
CA VAL A 248 7.87 15.24 -5.78
C VAL A 248 6.95 16.35 -6.29
N ILE A 249 7.16 17.60 -5.87
CA ILE A 249 6.44 18.77 -6.41
C ILE A 249 7.12 19.29 -7.70
N SER A 250 8.46 19.32 -7.70
CA SER A 250 9.24 19.92 -8.78
C SER A 250 9.17 19.10 -10.06
N LYS A 251 8.97 19.79 -11.20
CA LYS A 251 9.02 19.16 -12.53
C LYS A 251 10.38 18.53 -12.83
N SER A 252 11.47 19.07 -12.30
CA SER A 252 12.81 18.51 -12.47
C SER A 252 13.07 17.30 -11.58
N ARG A 253 12.12 16.92 -10.72
CA ARG A 253 12.26 15.87 -9.70
C ARG A 253 13.53 16.03 -8.88
N SER A 254 13.79 17.25 -8.43
CA SER A 254 14.97 17.60 -7.63
C SER A 254 14.69 18.72 -6.64
N SER A 255 15.45 18.72 -5.55
CA SER A 255 15.44 19.76 -4.52
C SER A 255 16.87 20.08 -4.06
N PRO A 256 17.23 21.36 -3.84
CA PRO A 256 18.54 21.73 -3.29
C PRO A 256 18.77 21.16 -1.88
N PHE A 257 17.69 20.90 -1.12
CA PHE A 257 17.79 20.28 0.21
C PHE A 257 18.28 18.82 0.16
N CYS A 258 18.24 18.18 -1.00
CA CYS A 258 18.78 16.82 -1.18
C CYS A 258 20.30 16.78 -1.37
N SER A 259 20.99 17.92 -1.34
CA SER A 259 22.44 17.96 -1.54
C SER A 259 23.19 17.14 -0.48
N THR A 260 24.14 16.33 -0.93
CA THR A 260 25.00 15.55 -0.03
C THR A 260 26.05 16.38 0.71
N GLU A 261 26.19 17.66 0.33
CA GLU A 261 26.96 18.64 1.12
C GLU A 261 26.19 19.06 2.38
N LEU A 262 24.85 19.11 2.33
CA LEU A 262 24.00 19.43 3.46
C LEU A 262 23.82 18.24 4.40
N PHE A 263 23.47 17.08 3.82
CA PHE A 263 23.22 15.85 4.57
C PHE A 263 23.96 14.67 3.94
N THR A 264 24.75 13.98 4.76
CA THR A 264 25.47 12.78 4.34
C THR A 264 24.49 11.63 4.06
N PRO A 265 24.92 10.58 3.34
CA PRO A 265 24.11 9.38 3.21
C PRO A 265 23.68 8.76 4.55
N ASP A 266 24.50 8.88 5.61
CA ASP A 266 24.16 8.39 6.94
C ASP A 266 23.12 9.27 7.65
N ASP A 267 23.10 10.59 7.40
CA ASP A 267 22.02 11.46 7.88
C ASP A 267 20.67 11.06 7.26
N PHE A 268 20.64 10.75 5.96
CA PHE A 268 19.42 10.28 5.30
C PHE A 268 19.01 8.86 5.75
N ARG A 269 19.96 7.98 6.08
CA ARG A 269 19.65 6.68 6.71
C ARG A 269 19.08 6.89 8.12
N SER A 270 19.61 7.84 8.87
CA SER A 270 19.12 8.18 10.21
C SER A 270 17.73 8.82 10.17
N PHE A 271 17.44 9.66 9.17
CA PHE A 271 16.08 10.11 8.87
C PHE A 271 15.14 8.97 8.47
N GLY A 272 15.66 7.98 7.74
CA GLY A 272 14.95 6.73 7.47
C GLY A 272 14.55 6.03 8.77
N TYR A 273 15.48 5.92 9.73
CA TYR A 273 15.22 5.31 11.03
C TYR A 273 14.33 6.16 11.95
N TRP A 274 14.40 7.49 11.86
CA TRP A 274 13.44 8.40 12.49
C TRP A 274 12.00 8.08 12.04
N ASN A 275 11.80 7.85 10.74
CA ASN A 275 10.53 7.38 10.19
C ASN A 275 10.21 5.93 10.60
N ASP A 276 11.21 5.08 10.79
CA ASP A 276 10.99 3.71 11.28
C ASP A 276 10.38 3.76 12.68
N LEU A 277 10.96 4.56 13.60
CA LEU A 277 10.43 4.79 14.95
C LEU A 277 9.03 5.39 14.90
N LEU A 278 8.83 6.49 14.18
CA LEU A 278 7.54 7.16 14.09
C LEU A 278 6.42 6.20 13.66
N TYR A 279 6.59 5.50 12.53
CA TYR A 279 5.54 4.66 11.98
C TYR A 279 5.43 3.30 12.68
N HIS A 280 6.49 2.78 13.30
CA HIS A 280 6.42 1.55 14.08
C HIS A 280 5.49 1.69 15.29
N TYR A 281 5.61 2.80 16.03
CA TYR A 281 4.77 3.07 17.20
C TYR A 281 3.41 3.69 16.83
N MET A 282 3.27 4.29 15.65
CA MET A 282 1.99 4.87 15.20
C MET A 282 1.03 3.85 14.54
N VAL A 283 1.56 2.99 13.65
CA VAL A 283 0.75 2.08 12.81
C VAL A 283 1.37 0.69 12.64
N GLY A 284 2.49 0.44 13.33
CA GLY A 284 3.20 -0.83 13.34
C GLY A 284 2.90 -1.64 14.60
N TYR A 285 3.87 -2.45 15.01
CA TYR A 285 3.78 -3.32 16.19
C TYR A 285 3.95 -2.59 17.53
N GLY A 286 4.43 -1.34 17.53
CA GLY A 286 4.57 -0.54 18.75
C GLY A 286 3.24 0.05 19.26
N THR A 287 2.12 -0.30 18.64
CA THR A 287 0.77 0.02 19.10
C THR A 287 -0.12 -1.21 18.97
N ASP A 288 -1.00 -1.40 19.94
CA ASP A 288 -1.83 -2.58 20.07
C ASP A 288 -3.14 -2.51 19.26
N VAL A 289 -3.52 -1.33 18.74
CA VAL A 289 -4.70 -1.19 17.86
C VAL A 289 -4.44 -1.63 16.41
N SER A 290 -3.19 -1.54 15.93
CA SER A 290 -2.82 -1.84 14.54
C SER A 290 -3.40 -3.15 13.98
N PRO A 291 -3.27 -4.31 14.64
CA PRO A 291 -3.80 -5.56 14.06
C PRO A 291 -5.32 -5.54 13.87
N TYR A 292 -6.07 -4.83 14.73
CA TYR A 292 -7.52 -4.66 14.59
C TYR A 292 -7.87 -3.78 13.40
N LEU A 293 -7.14 -2.68 13.17
CA LEU A 293 -7.39 -1.77 12.05
C LEU A 293 -7.21 -2.46 10.69
N GLY A 294 -6.20 -3.32 10.55
CA GLY A 294 -5.95 -4.04 9.30
C GLY A 294 -6.78 -5.32 9.10
N ALA A 295 -7.31 -5.91 10.17
CA ALA A 295 -7.96 -7.23 10.11
C ALA A 295 -9.23 -7.24 9.25
N GLN A 296 -9.98 -6.14 9.20
CA GLN A 296 -11.17 -6.07 8.35
C GLN A 296 -10.83 -6.12 6.85
N TRP A 297 -9.80 -5.38 6.41
CA TRP A 297 -9.33 -5.46 5.02
C TRP A 297 -8.84 -6.86 4.66
N LEU A 298 -8.09 -7.51 5.58
CA LEU A 298 -7.64 -8.88 5.42
C LEU A 298 -8.83 -9.84 5.25
N ASN A 299 -9.85 -9.72 6.10
CA ASN A 299 -11.05 -10.57 6.05
C ASN A 299 -11.81 -10.40 4.73
N VAL A 300 -12.12 -9.16 4.34
CA VAL A 300 -12.86 -8.87 3.09
C VAL A 300 -12.07 -9.33 1.86
N SER A 301 -10.77 -9.05 1.83
CA SER A 301 -9.91 -9.48 0.73
C SER A 301 -9.82 -11.00 0.64
N ALA A 302 -9.69 -11.70 1.77
CA ALA A 302 -9.69 -13.16 1.79
C ALA A 302 -11.01 -13.73 1.24
N HIS A 303 -12.15 -13.20 1.66
CA HIS A 303 -13.45 -13.63 1.15
C HIS A 303 -13.59 -13.44 -0.36
N ASN A 304 -13.16 -12.28 -0.88
CA ASN A 304 -13.17 -11.99 -2.31
C ASN A 304 -12.30 -12.96 -3.13
N LEU A 305 -11.11 -13.28 -2.63
CA LEU A 305 -10.15 -14.15 -3.32
C LEU A 305 -10.52 -15.63 -3.24
N LEU A 306 -10.95 -16.10 -2.07
CA LEU A 306 -11.37 -17.48 -1.84
C LEU A 306 -12.65 -17.82 -2.61
N SER A 307 -13.56 -16.85 -2.74
CA SER A 307 -14.82 -17.00 -3.48
C SER A 307 -14.66 -16.77 -4.98
N ALA A 308 -13.48 -16.35 -5.45
CA ALA A 308 -13.23 -16.20 -6.88
C ALA A 308 -13.54 -17.52 -7.60
N TYR A 309 -14.35 -17.43 -8.66
CA TYR A 309 -14.86 -18.57 -9.44
C TYR A 309 -15.84 -19.51 -8.72
N GLY A 310 -16.22 -19.23 -7.47
CA GLY A 310 -17.29 -19.96 -6.79
C GLY A 310 -18.68 -19.65 -7.37
N PRO A 311 -19.74 -20.38 -6.98
CA PRO A 311 -21.11 -20.02 -7.34
C PRO A 311 -21.54 -18.73 -6.59
N PRO A 312 -22.35 -17.84 -7.20
CA PRO A 312 -23.08 -16.76 -6.53
C PRO A 312 -23.57 -17.13 -5.13
N HIS A 313 -23.11 -16.42 -4.10
CA HIS A 313 -23.64 -16.60 -2.75
C HIS A 313 -23.63 -15.28 -1.97
N PRO A 314 -24.63 -15.03 -1.11
CA PRO A 314 -24.74 -13.78 -0.35
C PRO A 314 -23.72 -13.68 0.79
N HIS A 315 -23.24 -14.83 1.29
CA HIS A 315 -22.15 -14.92 2.26
C HIS A 315 -21.38 -16.20 1.97
N PRO A 316 -20.05 -16.15 1.88
CA PRO A 316 -19.27 -17.34 1.67
C PRO A 316 -19.36 -18.23 2.90
N ASN A 317 -20.09 -19.33 2.78
CA ASN A 317 -19.59 -20.57 3.34
C ASN A 317 -18.35 -20.93 2.51
N VAL A 318 -17.19 -20.28 2.74
CA VAL A 318 -15.90 -20.82 2.28
C VAL A 318 -15.66 -22.07 3.13
N SER A 319 -16.33 -23.15 2.78
CA SER A 319 -16.16 -24.47 3.37
C SER A 319 -15.69 -25.39 2.27
N THR A 320 -14.43 -25.23 1.87
CA THR A 320 -13.75 -26.30 1.16
C THR A 320 -13.33 -27.41 2.14
N THR A 321 -12.98 -27.09 3.41
CA THR A 321 -12.52 -28.13 4.37
C THR A 321 -12.78 -27.89 5.88
N GLY A 322 -13.66 -26.96 6.28
CA GLY A 322 -14.20 -26.91 7.66
C GLY A 322 -13.79 -25.74 8.57
N ALA A 323 -12.95 -24.81 8.12
CA ALA A 323 -12.76 -23.53 8.82
C ALA A 323 -13.81 -22.51 8.36
N LYS A 324 -14.59 -21.94 9.28
CA LYS A 324 -15.59 -20.91 8.97
C LYS A 324 -14.99 -19.52 9.18
N LEU A 325 -14.71 -18.80 8.10
CA LEU A 325 -14.41 -17.36 8.18
C LEU A 325 -15.67 -16.60 8.63
N PRO A 326 -15.55 -15.59 9.51
CA PRO A 326 -16.70 -14.75 9.85
C PRO A 326 -17.18 -14.01 8.59
N ALA A 327 -18.47 -14.11 8.28
CA ALA A 327 -19.05 -13.42 7.14
C ALA A 327 -18.79 -11.92 7.27
N PRO A 328 -18.27 -11.25 6.23
CA PRO A 328 -18.09 -9.81 6.30
C PRO A 328 -19.49 -9.16 6.27
N GLU A 329 -19.67 -8.05 6.98
CA GLU A 329 -20.97 -7.35 7.01
C GLU A 329 -21.36 -6.82 5.61
N LEU A 330 -20.37 -6.62 4.73
CA LEU A 330 -20.50 -6.16 3.34
C LEU A 330 -19.53 -6.96 2.44
N PRO A 331 -19.74 -7.01 1.11
CA PRO A 331 -19.70 -8.22 0.26
C PRO A 331 -18.48 -9.17 0.38
N PRO A 332 -18.63 -10.42 -0.11
CA PRO A 332 -18.47 -10.59 -1.55
C PRO A 332 -19.81 -10.60 -2.26
N ASP A 333 -19.83 -9.85 -3.34
CA ASP A 333 -20.98 -9.60 -4.20
C ASP A 333 -21.53 -10.96 -4.64
N ALA A 334 -22.84 -11.18 -4.48
CA ALA A 334 -23.53 -12.38 -4.94
C ALA A 334 -23.37 -12.63 -6.45
N THR A 335 -22.63 -11.81 -7.19
CA THR A 335 -22.37 -11.96 -8.61
C THR A 335 -20.94 -12.38 -8.99
N HIS A 336 -19.97 -12.47 -8.07
CA HIS A 336 -18.59 -12.96 -8.31
C HIS A 336 -17.93 -12.48 -9.63
N THR A 337 -18.16 -11.24 -10.04
CA THR A 337 -17.77 -10.80 -11.40
C THR A 337 -16.36 -10.20 -11.50
N GLN A 338 -15.73 -9.84 -10.39
CA GLN A 338 -14.45 -9.12 -10.37
C GLN A 338 -13.34 -9.97 -9.74
N LEU A 339 -12.17 -9.98 -10.37
CA LEU A 339 -11.01 -10.77 -9.95
C LEU A 339 -9.83 -9.91 -9.46
N LEU A 340 -9.89 -8.59 -9.66
CA LEU A 340 -8.90 -7.65 -9.15
C LEU A 340 -9.60 -6.61 -8.28
N PHE A 341 -9.14 -6.38 -7.05
CA PHE A 341 -9.75 -5.46 -6.10
C PHE A 341 -8.76 -4.33 -5.72
N PRO A 342 -8.77 -3.20 -6.45
CA PRO A 342 -7.95 -2.04 -6.12
C PRO A 342 -8.64 -1.13 -5.09
N TYR A 343 -8.02 -0.99 -3.91
CA TYR A 343 -8.46 -0.10 -2.84
C TYR A 343 -7.44 1.04 -2.65
N PHE A 344 -7.87 2.28 -2.80
CA PHE A 344 -7.05 3.48 -2.56
C PHE A 344 -7.36 4.09 -1.19
N THR A 345 -6.31 4.38 -0.43
CA THR A 345 -6.41 4.75 0.98
C THR A 345 -5.26 5.66 1.45
N HIS A 346 -5.29 6.06 2.72
CA HIS A 346 -4.29 6.85 3.39
C HIS A 346 -3.02 6.05 3.71
N ARG A 347 -1.98 6.76 4.14
CA ARG A 347 -0.67 6.19 4.48
C ARG A 347 -0.70 5.24 5.68
N GLU A 348 -1.65 5.42 6.59
CA GLU A 348 -1.75 4.63 7.81
C GLU A 348 -2.19 3.18 7.53
N GLU A 349 -2.81 2.92 6.38
CA GLU A 349 -3.55 1.68 6.16
C GLU A 349 -2.75 0.49 5.62
N PRO A 350 -1.82 0.66 4.65
CA PRO A 350 -0.92 -0.44 4.27
C PRO A 350 -0.11 -1.03 5.47
N PRO A 351 0.39 -0.23 6.43
CA PRO A 351 1.05 -0.74 7.64
C PRO A 351 0.15 -1.54 8.57
N VAL A 352 -1.05 -1.08 8.89
CA VAL A 352 -1.93 -1.87 9.76
C VAL A 352 -2.37 -3.17 9.08
N ALA A 353 -2.53 -3.18 7.75
CA ALA A 353 -2.75 -4.41 6.98
C ALA A 353 -1.55 -5.36 7.06
N LEU A 354 -0.33 -4.84 6.98
CA LEU A 354 0.91 -5.62 7.18
C LEU A 354 0.95 -6.26 8.56
N VAL A 355 0.58 -5.51 9.62
CA VAL A 355 0.49 -6.01 11.00
C VAL A 355 -0.61 -7.07 11.13
N ALA A 356 -1.77 -6.86 10.52
CA ALA A 356 -2.86 -7.84 10.50
C ALA A 356 -2.46 -9.15 9.80
N LEU A 357 -1.58 -9.09 8.80
CA LEU A 357 -0.97 -10.25 8.14
C LEU A 357 0.16 -10.92 8.95
N GLY A 358 0.56 -10.35 10.09
CA GLY A 358 1.63 -10.89 10.92
C GLY A 358 3.03 -10.79 10.28
N LEU A 359 3.18 -9.93 9.27
CA LEU A 359 4.45 -9.76 8.57
C LEU A 359 5.43 -8.94 9.39
N TRP A 360 6.72 -9.25 9.28
CA TRP A 360 7.80 -8.56 9.99
C TRP A 360 7.66 -8.62 11.52
N ASN A 361 6.95 -9.64 12.02
CA ASN A 361 6.64 -9.87 13.44
C ASN A 361 7.70 -10.74 14.15
N THR A 362 8.99 -10.60 13.85
CA THR A 362 9.99 -11.63 14.23
C THR A 362 11.13 -11.18 15.12
N SER A 363 11.28 -9.90 15.50
CA SER A 363 12.25 -9.50 16.55
C SER A 363 12.23 -8.01 16.87
N THR A 364 12.23 -7.72 18.19
CA THR A 364 12.20 -6.44 18.93
C THR A 364 10.85 -5.69 18.88
N GLU A 365 9.98 -5.99 19.85
CA GLU A 365 8.77 -5.20 20.17
C GLU A 365 9.07 -3.71 20.41
N GLU A 366 10.34 -3.36 20.62
CA GLU A 366 10.79 -1.98 20.75
C GLU A 366 11.99 -1.70 19.84
N LEU A 367 11.79 -0.80 18.88
CA LEU A 367 12.89 -0.18 18.14
C LEU A 367 13.65 0.76 19.09
N PRO A 368 14.99 0.60 19.28
CA PRO A 368 15.76 1.44 20.20
C PRO A 368 15.89 2.89 19.69
N THR A 369 15.86 3.85 20.60
CA THR A 369 15.96 5.29 20.29
C THR A 369 17.37 5.85 20.41
N ASP A 370 18.34 5.03 20.85
CA ASP A 370 19.75 5.42 21.06
C ASP A 370 20.69 4.95 19.93
N ARG A 371 20.22 4.07 19.05
CA ARG A 371 20.99 3.50 17.93
C ARG A 371 20.05 2.99 16.84
N MET A 372 20.56 2.92 15.60
CA MET A 372 19.87 2.28 14.47
C MET A 372 20.34 0.82 14.31
N PRO A 373 19.50 -0.20 14.59
CA PRO A 373 19.86 -1.60 14.34
C PRO A 373 20.00 -1.87 12.84
N LYS A 374 21.04 -2.61 12.45
CA LYS A 374 21.36 -2.92 11.05
C LYS A 374 20.49 -4.05 10.50
N ASP A 375 20.10 -4.98 11.37
CA ASP A 375 19.31 -6.18 11.13
C ASP A 375 17.81 -5.98 11.35
N ARG A 376 17.37 -4.75 11.67
CA ARG A 376 15.94 -4.46 11.80
C ARG A 376 15.18 -4.84 10.54
N ILE A 377 14.01 -5.42 10.75
CA ILE A 377 13.12 -5.87 9.69
C ILE A 377 12.15 -4.75 9.33
N TRP A 378 11.61 -4.05 10.34
CA TRP A 378 10.77 -2.88 10.14
C TRP A 378 11.58 -1.74 9.51
N LYS A 379 11.28 -1.47 8.24
CA LYS A 379 11.84 -0.36 7.46
C LYS A 379 10.69 0.31 6.73
N THR A 380 10.25 1.45 7.25
CA THR A 380 9.14 2.25 6.72
C THR A 380 9.35 2.57 5.24
N SER A 381 10.59 2.78 4.78
CA SER A 381 10.88 3.02 3.37
C SER A 381 10.58 1.85 2.44
N HIS A 382 10.51 0.62 2.93
CA HIS A 382 10.12 -0.54 2.11
C HIS A 382 8.60 -0.66 1.94
N LEU A 383 7.82 0.08 2.74
CA LEU A 383 6.37 -0.05 2.83
C LEU A 383 5.63 1.20 2.38
N LEU A 384 6.09 2.38 2.80
CA LEU A 384 5.35 3.64 2.72
C LEU A 384 5.88 4.68 1.73
N PRO A 385 6.56 4.38 0.61
CA PRO A 385 6.66 5.41 -0.43
C PRO A 385 5.24 5.83 -0.90
N PHE A 386 5.13 6.94 -1.63
CA PHE A 386 3.89 7.24 -2.34
C PHE A 386 3.50 6.06 -3.25
N LEU A 387 2.20 5.79 -3.39
CA LEU A 387 1.67 4.56 -4.04
C LEU A 387 2.12 3.23 -3.38
N GLY A 388 2.71 3.30 -2.19
CA GLY A 388 3.05 2.14 -1.39
C GLY A 388 1.83 1.27 -1.10
N HIS A 389 1.99 -0.06 -1.15
CA HIS A 389 0.87 -0.98 -1.09
C HIS A 389 1.21 -2.35 -0.51
N VAL A 390 0.18 -2.97 0.04
CA VAL A 390 0.14 -4.40 0.39
C VAL A 390 -0.84 -5.09 -0.56
N ALA A 391 -0.50 -6.28 -1.04
CA ALA A 391 -1.34 -7.07 -1.92
C ALA A 391 -1.46 -8.51 -1.47
N ILE A 392 -2.61 -9.13 -1.75
CA ILE A 392 -2.85 -10.56 -1.62
C ILE A 392 -3.24 -11.08 -3.00
N GLU A 393 -2.54 -12.11 -3.47
CA GLU A 393 -2.80 -12.72 -4.77
C GLU A 393 -3.20 -14.18 -4.61
N ARG A 394 -4.22 -14.58 -5.36
CA ARG A 394 -4.55 -15.97 -5.62
C ARG A 394 -3.83 -16.45 -6.87
N LEU A 395 -3.20 -17.61 -6.74
CA LEU A 395 -2.43 -18.28 -7.76
C LEU A 395 -3.07 -19.62 -8.09
N SER A 396 -3.09 -19.97 -9.37
CA SER A 396 -3.38 -21.33 -9.84
C SER A 396 -2.10 -21.92 -10.42
N CYS A 397 -1.61 -22.99 -9.81
CA CYS A 397 -0.34 -23.63 -10.12
C CYS A 397 -0.58 -25.03 -10.68
N ASP A 398 0.30 -25.50 -11.57
CA ASP A 398 0.33 -26.93 -11.92
C ASP A 398 0.70 -27.73 -10.66
N ALA A 399 -0.11 -28.71 -10.31
CA ALA A 399 0.17 -29.66 -9.25
C ALA A 399 1.50 -30.35 -9.55
N GLN A 400 2.39 -30.39 -8.57
CA GLN A 400 3.60 -31.17 -8.69
C GLN A 400 3.17 -32.64 -8.63
N ASP A 401 3.52 -33.45 -9.64
CA ASP A 401 3.31 -34.90 -9.59
C ASP A 401 4.09 -35.49 -8.40
N GLU A 402 3.44 -35.62 -7.24
CA GLU A 402 3.97 -36.39 -6.09
C GLU A 402 4.23 -37.86 -6.48
N LEU A 403 3.69 -38.34 -7.61
CA LEU A 403 3.94 -39.66 -8.16
C LEU A 403 5.35 -39.87 -8.75
N ALA A 404 6.12 -38.81 -9.00
CA ALA A 404 7.50 -38.96 -9.48
C ALA A 404 8.52 -39.25 -8.35
N ALA A 405 8.12 -39.12 -7.07
CA ALA A 405 9.02 -39.22 -5.92
C ALA A 405 8.88 -40.49 -5.07
N SER A 406 7.95 -41.40 -5.38
CA SER A 406 7.80 -42.69 -4.67
C SER A 406 8.35 -43.87 -5.50
N PRO A 407 9.53 -44.44 -5.15
CA PRO A 407 10.10 -45.56 -5.90
C PRO A 407 9.46 -46.92 -5.59
N ARG A 408 8.23 -47.00 -5.06
CA ARG A 408 7.53 -48.28 -4.79
C ARG A 408 6.01 -48.17 -4.85
N SER A 409 5.43 -48.30 -6.04
CA SER A 409 4.09 -48.86 -6.18
C SER A 409 4.03 -49.87 -7.33
N TRP A 410 3.69 -51.11 -7.00
CA TRP A 410 3.60 -52.26 -7.90
C TRP A 410 2.40 -52.18 -8.87
N THR A 411 1.63 -51.09 -8.85
CA THR A 411 0.41 -50.92 -9.64
C THR A 411 0.64 -50.40 -11.06
N SER A 412 1.87 -50.01 -11.43
CA SER A 412 2.16 -49.44 -12.76
C SER A 412 2.20 -50.47 -13.91
N ARG A 413 1.89 -51.75 -13.66
CA ARG A 413 1.91 -52.81 -14.70
C ARG A 413 0.54 -53.24 -15.22
N PHE A 414 -0.56 -52.71 -14.68
CA PHE A 414 -1.91 -53.05 -15.14
C PHE A 414 -2.59 -51.95 -15.96
N ALA A 415 -2.00 -50.75 -16.04
CA ALA A 415 -2.56 -49.62 -16.79
C ALA A 415 -2.34 -49.72 -18.32
N ASP A 416 -1.37 -50.52 -18.78
CA ASP A 416 -1.03 -50.65 -20.21
C ASP A 416 -2.01 -51.53 -21.02
N ALA A 417 -3.03 -52.12 -20.40
CA ALA A 417 -3.91 -53.10 -21.06
C ALA A 417 -5.26 -52.54 -21.57
N PHE A 418 -5.60 -51.28 -21.25
CA PHE A 418 -6.85 -50.66 -21.73
C PHE A 418 -6.58 -49.31 -22.39
N HIS A 419 -6.16 -49.36 -23.65
CA HIS A 419 -6.24 -48.22 -24.57
C HIS A 419 -7.72 -47.88 -24.85
N LEU A 420 -8.34 -47.15 -23.93
CA LEU A 420 -9.54 -46.35 -24.18
C LEU A 420 -9.09 -44.94 -24.53
N SER A 421 -9.47 -44.47 -25.72
CA SER A 421 -9.18 -43.13 -26.25
C SER A 421 -9.41 -42.03 -25.20
N ARG A 422 -8.30 -41.45 -24.71
CA ARG A 422 -8.28 -40.32 -23.79
C ARG A 422 -7.96 -39.04 -24.55
N GLY A 423 -9.01 -38.41 -25.06
CA GLY A 423 -8.93 -37.07 -25.64
C GLY A 423 -9.32 -36.01 -24.61
N ASP A 424 -8.55 -35.85 -23.52
CA ASP A 424 -8.46 -34.60 -22.70
C ASP A 424 -7.42 -34.67 -21.54
N GLU A 425 -6.41 -35.56 -21.58
CA GLU A 425 -5.66 -35.95 -20.35
C GLU A 425 -4.25 -35.36 -20.13
N ASP A 426 -3.75 -34.46 -20.96
CA ASP A 426 -2.42 -33.86 -20.74
C ASP A 426 -2.44 -32.50 -20.01
N LYS A 427 -3.56 -32.12 -19.37
CA LYS A 427 -3.58 -30.91 -18.52
C LYS A 427 -3.18 -31.28 -17.10
N PRO A 428 -2.10 -30.70 -16.54
CA PRO A 428 -1.74 -30.94 -15.16
C PRO A 428 -2.90 -30.54 -14.24
N LEU A 429 -3.10 -31.33 -13.18
CA LEU A 429 -4.02 -30.98 -12.11
C LEU A 429 -3.64 -29.58 -11.59
N LYS A 430 -4.63 -28.76 -11.23
CA LYS A 430 -4.39 -27.40 -10.74
C LYS A 430 -4.60 -27.32 -9.24
N GLU A 431 -3.67 -26.67 -8.56
CA GLU A 431 -3.75 -26.37 -7.13
C GLU A 431 -3.73 -24.85 -6.91
N GLU A 432 -4.48 -24.41 -5.90
CA GLU A 432 -4.69 -23.00 -5.61
C GLU A 432 -3.89 -22.56 -4.38
N PHE A 433 -3.15 -21.47 -4.54
CA PHE A 433 -2.29 -20.90 -3.52
C PHE A 433 -2.54 -19.41 -3.35
N ILE A 434 -2.06 -18.87 -2.24
CA ILE A 434 -2.09 -17.45 -1.89
C ILE A 434 -0.67 -16.96 -1.67
N ARG A 435 -0.33 -15.77 -2.17
CA ARG A 435 0.86 -15.03 -1.73
C ARG A 435 0.52 -13.62 -1.31
N VAL A 436 1.40 -13.05 -0.51
CA VAL A 436 1.34 -11.66 -0.08
C VAL A 436 2.52 -10.90 -0.65
N LEU A 437 2.28 -9.68 -1.13
CA LEU A 437 3.31 -8.77 -1.64
C LEU A 437 3.29 -7.46 -0.85
N VAL A 438 4.48 -6.90 -0.59
CA VAL A 438 4.65 -5.53 -0.10
C VAL A 438 5.50 -4.78 -1.13
N ASN A 439 4.92 -3.78 -1.80
CA ASN A 439 5.58 -3.04 -2.89
C ASN A 439 6.28 -3.95 -3.92
N GLY A 440 5.59 -5.02 -4.34
CA GLY A 440 6.08 -6.01 -5.30
C GLY A 440 7.03 -7.07 -4.73
N ALA A 441 7.45 -6.99 -3.46
CA ALA A 441 8.27 -8.01 -2.80
C ALA A 441 7.42 -9.11 -2.15
N PRO A 442 7.58 -10.39 -2.55
CA PRO A 442 6.94 -11.52 -1.88
C PRO A 442 7.28 -11.57 -0.40
N GLN A 443 6.25 -11.73 0.42
CA GLN A 443 6.37 -11.85 1.87
C GLN A 443 5.92 -13.23 2.32
N GLN A 444 6.62 -13.76 3.34
CA GLN A 444 6.29 -15.02 3.97
C GLN A 444 5.29 -14.76 5.10
N ILE A 445 4.12 -15.40 5.01
CA ILE A 445 3.17 -15.49 6.13
C ILE A 445 3.36 -16.84 6.84
N GLU A 446 2.61 -17.08 7.92
CA GLU A 446 2.72 -18.30 8.75
C GLU A 446 2.58 -19.59 7.92
N CYS A 447 1.73 -19.59 6.90
CA CYS A 447 1.61 -20.67 5.92
C CYS A 447 2.45 -20.35 4.67
N ASN A 448 3.42 -21.20 4.35
CA ASN A 448 4.43 -20.94 3.32
C ASN A 448 5.02 -22.21 2.69
N ASP A 449 4.27 -23.32 2.73
CA ASP A 449 4.69 -24.64 2.24
C ASP A 449 4.48 -24.85 0.74
N GLY A 450 3.84 -23.90 0.06
CA GLY A 450 3.56 -23.93 -1.38
C GLY A 450 4.71 -23.43 -2.26
N PRO A 451 4.56 -23.53 -3.60
CA PRO A 451 5.56 -23.07 -4.56
C PRO A 451 6.01 -21.64 -4.31
N GLY A 452 7.31 -21.41 -4.22
CA GLY A 452 7.88 -20.07 -3.98
C GLY A 452 7.57 -19.48 -2.58
N GLY A 453 7.23 -20.32 -1.59
CA GLY A 453 6.82 -19.87 -0.26
C GLY A 453 5.40 -19.32 -0.23
N THR A 454 4.54 -19.82 -1.12
CA THR A 454 3.11 -19.48 -1.12
C THR A 454 2.36 -20.30 -0.06
N CYS A 455 1.16 -19.87 0.28
CA CYS A 455 0.28 -20.55 1.22
C CYS A 455 -0.79 -21.34 0.48
N LYS A 456 -1.03 -22.61 0.83
CA LYS A 456 -2.20 -23.33 0.32
C LYS A 456 -3.49 -22.60 0.65
N MET A 457 -4.43 -22.55 -0.29
CA MET A 457 -5.66 -21.75 -0.14
C MET A 457 -6.46 -22.08 1.13
N ASP A 458 -6.56 -23.37 1.49
CA ASP A 458 -7.25 -23.81 2.72
C ASP A 458 -6.51 -23.40 3.99
N ASP A 459 -5.18 -23.42 3.98
CA ASP A 459 -4.38 -23.00 5.13
C ASP A 459 -4.38 -21.49 5.28
N PHE A 460 -4.51 -20.74 4.17
CA PHE A 460 -4.74 -19.30 4.19
C PHE A 460 -6.10 -18.98 4.84
N ALA A 461 -7.16 -19.73 4.49
CA ALA A 461 -8.47 -19.55 5.11
C ALA A 461 -8.42 -19.79 6.63
N LYS A 462 -7.71 -20.85 7.08
CA LYS A 462 -7.48 -21.10 8.51
C LYS A 462 -6.67 -19.99 9.18
N PHE A 463 -5.64 -19.48 8.49
CA PHE A 463 -4.83 -18.37 8.97
C PHE A 463 -5.70 -17.13 9.20
N VAL A 464 -6.49 -16.70 8.21
CA VAL A 464 -7.37 -15.54 8.35
C VAL A 464 -8.43 -15.76 9.44
N ALA A 465 -8.98 -16.98 9.58
CA ALA A 465 -9.92 -17.30 10.65
C ALA A 465 -9.30 -17.07 12.04
N ARG A 466 -8.08 -17.55 12.28
CA ARG A 466 -7.34 -17.30 13.52
C ARG A 466 -7.08 -15.81 13.76
N ARG A 467 -6.71 -15.06 12.72
CA ARG A 467 -6.51 -13.60 12.83
C ARG A 467 -7.82 -12.90 13.22
N MET A 468 -8.96 -13.34 12.69
CA MET A 468 -10.27 -12.79 13.04
C MET A 468 -10.76 -13.20 14.43
N GLU A 469 -10.38 -14.38 14.95
CA GLU A 469 -10.62 -14.75 16.35
C GLU A 469 -9.86 -13.84 17.32
N LEU A 470 -8.63 -13.45 16.96
CA LEU A 470 -7.79 -12.56 17.79
C LEU A 470 -8.18 -11.08 17.65
N PHE A 471 -8.49 -10.62 16.43
CA PHE A 471 -8.57 -9.20 16.08
C PHE A 471 -9.93 -8.77 15.50
N GLY A 472 -10.95 -9.61 15.61
CA GLY A 472 -12.29 -9.33 15.07
C GLY A 472 -13.17 -8.41 15.92
N ASP A 473 -12.80 -8.15 17.18
CA ASP A 473 -13.51 -7.18 18.03
C ASP A 473 -13.01 -5.74 17.80
N PHE A 474 -13.27 -5.22 16.60
CA PHE A 474 -12.84 -3.88 16.20
C PHE A 474 -13.41 -2.80 17.12
N LYS A 475 -14.70 -2.92 17.47
CA LYS A 475 -15.40 -1.94 18.29
C LYS A 475 -14.87 -1.96 19.73
N GLY A 476 -14.63 -3.13 20.31
CA GLY A 476 -14.04 -3.24 21.65
C GLY A 476 -12.63 -2.68 21.70
N ALA A 477 -11.76 -3.07 20.75
CA ALA A 477 -10.37 -2.61 20.70
C ALA A 477 -10.23 -1.09 20.48
N CYS A 478 -11.21 -0.46 19.84
CA CYS A 478 -11.17 0.96 19.51
C CYS A 478 -11.88 1.89 20.49
N LYS A 479 -12.60 1.35 21.48
CA LYS A 479 -13.13 2.18 22.57
C LYS A 479 -11.98 2.67 23.43
N LYS A 480 -12.01 3.96 23.78
CA LYS A 480 -11.22 4.45 24.91
C LYS A 480 -11.76 3.80 26.18
N GLU A 481 -10.88 3.46 27.11
CA GLU A 481 -11.34 3.10 28.46
C GLU A 481 -12.10 4.32 29.02
N ASP A 482 -13.28 4.09 29.59
CA ASP A 482 -14.04 5.16 30.23
C ASP A 482 -13.19 5.72 31.40
N GLU A 483 -12.81 7.00 31.32
CA GLU A 483 -12.11 7.73 32.39
C GLU A 483 -12.97 7.93 33.65
#